data_AF-A0AA89AJ05-F1
#
_entry.id   AF-A0AA89AJ05-F1
#
_cell.length_a   1.000
_cell.length_b   1.000
_cell.length_c   1.000
_cell.angle_alpha   90.00
_cell.angle_beta   90.00
_cell.angle_gamma   90.00
#
_symmetry.space_group_name_H-M   'P 1'
#
loop_
_entity.id
_entity.type
_entity.pdbx_description
1 polymer ?
#
loop_
_entity_poly.entity_id
_entity_poly.type
_entity_poly.pdbx_seq_one_letter_code
_entity_poly.pdbx_strand_id
1 'polypeptide(L)'
;MDHNNAPDRRQPPPSYWDQFKTRLGELSPSQTPGKCCIYRVPKLARDIDEAAYTPQVVTIGPLHRGRKGSESMEKLKLRYFKKSLSRLSLRWQDCVYLVKQRELDVRDCYAEDTSGLNTDEFVEMIVVDSGFIVELFLRDRQPGFIDADDNFTGNPTVRSSLSHDLKLLENQIPMSIIQALYDPILANKSQPCVLELAISFFRWHNMQSLRRNSCSNKAKSMTFSLATKGCENPVSCSVTLAR
;
A
#
# COMPACT_ATOMS: atom_id res chain seq x y z
N MET A 1 41.58 49.83 34.70
CA MET A 1 40.50 49.54 33.75
C MET A 1 40.72 48.12 33.26
N ASP A 2 40.19 47.13 33.97
CA ASP A 2 40.21 45.74 33.51
C ASP A 2 38.77 45.32 33.26
N HIS A 3 38.42 45.27 31.97
CA HIS A 3 37.14 44.77 31.52
C HIS A 3 37.12 43.25 31.74
N ASN A 4 36.31 42.83 32.72
CA ASN A 4 35.90 41.45 32.96
C ASN A 4 35.42 40.80 31.66
N ASN A 5 36.26 39.99 31.04
CA ASN A 5 35.88 39.07 29.98
C ASN A 5 35.72 37.68 30.59
N ALA A 6 34.72 37.54 31.47
CA ALA A 6 34.32 36.23 31.97
C ALA A 6 33.52 35.52 30.86
N PRO A 7 33.92 34.32 30.40
CA PRO A 7 33.18 33.63 29.37
C PRO A 7 31.76 33.35 29.87
N ASP A 8 30.79 33.72 29.04
CA ASP A 8 29.36 33.57 29.30
C ASP A 8 29.04 32.10 29.60
N ARG A 9 28.74 31.79 30.88
CA ARG A 9 28.49 30.42 31.38
C ARG A 9 27.21 29.78 30.82
N ARG A 10 26.55 30.43 29.86
CA ARG A 10 25.34 29.93 29.18
C ARG A 10 25.65 29.16 27.90
N GLN A 11 26.89 29.19 27.39
CA GLN A 11 27.21 28.48 26.16
C GLN A 11 27.51 26.99 26.42
N PRO A 12 26.91 26.08 25.63
CA PRO A 12 27.27 24.67 25.66
C PRO A 12 28.78 24.49 25.36
N PRO A 13 29.41 23.46 25.94
CA PRO A 13 30.82 23.18 25.66
C PRO A 13 31.04 22.92 24.16
N PRO A 14 32.24 23.20 23.60
CA PRO A 14 32.53 23.00 22.18
C PRO A 14 32.19 21.59 21.66
N SER A 15 32.38 20.57 22.50
CA SER A 15 32.04 19.17 22.19
C SER A 15 30.55 18.93 21.90
N TYR A 16 29.65 19.76 22.45
CA TYR A 16 28.22 19.70 22.12
C TYR A 16 27.98 20.00 20.64
N TRP A 17 28.68 20.98 20.08
CA TRP A 17 28.52 21.39 18.68
C TRP A 17 29.06 20.33 17.73
N ASP A 18 30.15 19.65 18.08
CA ASP A 18 30.69 18.55 17.28
C ASP A 18 29.74 17.35 17.29
N GLN A 19 29.21 16.96 18.46
CA GLN A 19 28.18 15.92 18.55
C GLN A 19 26.89 16.30 17.82
N PHE A 20 26.52 17.58 17.82
CA PHE A 20 25.36 18.07 17.07
C PHE A 20 25.60 18.01 15.56
N LYS A 21 26.78 18.40 15.07
CA LYS A 21 27.17 18.26 13.66
C LYS A 21 27.23 16.81 13.21
N THR A 22 27.77 15.91 14.04
CA THR A 22 27.78 14.47 13.76
C THR A 22 26.38 13.94 13.62
N ARG A 23 25.48 14.22 14.58
CA ARG A 23 24.07 13.82 14.48
C ARG A 23 23.39 14.37 13.24
N LEU A 24 23.65 15.62 12.87
CA LEU A 24 23.12 16.22 11.64
C LEU A 24 23.67 15.58 10.36
N GLY A 25 24.94 15.15 10.36
CA GLY A 25 25.57 14.45 9.24
C GLY A 25 25.16 12.98 9.11
N GLU A 26 24.75 12.36 10.21
CA GLU A 26 24.19 11.00 10.25
C GLU A 26 22.71 10.94 9.84
N LEU A 27 22.01 12.08 9.81
CA LEU A 27 20.66 12.13 9.25
C LEU A 27 20.76 11.78 7.77
N SER A 28 20.20 10.62 7.43
CA SER A 28 19.98 10.26 6.03
C SER A 28 19.22 11.39 5.35
N PRO A 29 19.50 11.68 4.06
CA PRO A 29 18.71 12.62 3.30
C PRO A 29 17.23 12.33 3.52
N SER A 30 16.44 13.35 3.87
CA SER A 30 14.99 13.26 3.87
C SER A 30 14.55 12.50 2.63
N GLN A 31 13.68 11.50 2.80
CA GLN A 31 12.98 10.87 1.68
C GLN A 31 12.54 11.98 0.72
N THR A 32 12.78 11.76 -0.58
CA THR A 32 12.48 12.77 -1.59
C THR A 32 11.02 13.23 -1.44
N PRO A 33 10.77 14.54 -1.21
CA PRO A 33 9.42 15.04 -0.98
C PRO A 33 8.51 14.67 -2.16
N GLY A 34 7.56 13.76 -1.91
CA GLY A 34 6.59 13.31 -2.91
C GLY A 34 6.60 11.82 -3.26
N LYS A 35 7.55 11.01 -2.77
CA LYS A 35 7.49 9.53 -2.93
C LYS A 35 6.81 8.82 -1.76
N CYS A 36 6.99 9.33 -0.54
CA CYS A 36 6.39 8.78 0.67
C CYS A 36 4.86 8.90 0.63
N CYS A 37 4.13 7.79 0.68
CA CYS A 37 2.67 7.73 0.58
C CYS A 37 2.01 6.65 1.46
N ILE A 38 2.80 5.84 2.18
CA ILE A 38 2.34 4.79 3.09
C ILE A 38 2.85 5.10 4.49
N TYR A 39 1.93 5.20 5.45
CA TYR A 39 2.21 5.70 6.79
C TYR A 39 1.73 4.71 7.85
N ARG A 40 2.45 4.66 8.98
CA ARG A 40 1.86 4.15 10.21
C ARG A 40 0.78 5.09 10.72
N VAL A 41 -0.19 4.51 11.40
CA VAL A 41 -1.16 5.27 12.17
C VAL A 41 -0.43 5.91 13.35
N PRO A 42 -0.67 7.20 13.65
CA PRO A 42 -0.05 7.87 14.79
C PRO A 42 -0.26 7.07 16.07
N LYS A 43 0.80 6.92 16.87
CA LYS A 43 0.79 6.12 18.10
C LYS A 43 -0.41 6.46 19.02
N LEU A 44 -0.70 7.75 19.19
CA LEU A 44 -1.82 8.20 20.00
C LEU A 44 -3.18 7.63 19.53
N ALA A 45 -3.41 7.55 18.21
CA ALA A 45 -4.64 6.97 17.68
C ALA A 45 -4.66 5.44 17.87
N ARG A 46 -3.51 4.78 17.69
CA ARG A 46 -3.36 3.34 17.92
C ARG A 46 -3.58 2.97 19.39
N ASP A 47 -3.08 3.78 20.32
CA ASP A 47 -3.23 3.55 21.76
C ASP A 47 -4.70 3.66 22.22
N ILE A 48 -5.54 4.40 21.47
CA ILE A 48 -6.98 4.51 21.72
C ILE A 48 -7.72 3.24 21.29
N ASP A 49 -7.41 2.73 20.09
CA ASP A 49 -8.04 1.54 19.53
C ASP A 49 -7.08 0.80 18.59
N GLU A 50 -6.27 -0.09 19.15
CA GLU A 50 -5.29 -0.86 18.37
C GLU A 50 -5.99 -1.78 17.37
N ALA A 51 -7.14 -2.34 17.73
CA ALA A 51 -7.87 -3.31 16.92
C ALA A 51 -8.40 -2.68 15.62
N ALA A 52 -8.78 -1.40 15.65
CA ALA A 52 -9.24 -0.67 14.46
C ALA A 52 -8.17 -0.48 13.38
N TYR A 53 -6.87 -0.57 13.74
CA TYR A 53 -5.75 -0.35 12.83
C TYR A 53 -4.96 -1.62 12.52
N THR A 54 -5.48 -2.76 12.96
CA THR A 54 -4.78 -4.03 12.97
C THR A 54 -5.49 -4.99 11.98
N PRO A 55 -4.80 -5.47 10.92
CA PRO A 55 -5.40 -6.38 9.94
C PRO A 55 -5.96 -7.64 10.60
N GLN A 56 -7.10 -8.14 10.17
CA GLN A 56 -7.77 -9.27 10.83
C GLN A 56 -7.60 -10.59 10.09
N VAL A 57 -7.56 -10.54 8.77
CA VAL A 57 -7.55 -11.68 7.86
C VAL A 57 -6.26 -11.69 7.06
N VAL A 58 -5.89 -10.60 6.37
CA VAL A 58 -4.73 -10.58 5.48
C VAL A 58 -3.77 -9.43 5.80
N THR A 59 -2.49 -9.79 5.95
CA THR A 59 -1.39 -8.84 6.01
C THR A 59 -0.80 -8.63 4.62
N ILE A 60 -0.63 -7.37 4.25
CA ILE A 60 -0.10 -6.87 2.99
C ILE A 60 1.04 -5.90 3.29
N GLY A 61 2.17 -6.12 2.63
CA GLY A 61 3.33 -5.27 2.74
C GLY A 61 4.09 -5.40 4.07
N PRO A 62 5.13 -4.58 4.24
CA PRO A 62 6.15 -4.80 5.25
C PRO A 62 5.76 -4.35 6.67
N LEU A 63 4.83 -3.39 6.84
CA LEU A 63 4.61 -2.73 8.13
C LEU A 63 3.93 -3.62 9.19
N HIS A 64 3.41 -4.77 8.78
CA HIS A 64 2.86 -5.80 9.66
C HIS A 64 3.59 -7.15 9.56
N ARG A 65 4.76 -7.20 8.88
CA ARG A 65 5.55 -8.43 8.65
C ARG A 65 5.90 -9.21 9.91
N GLY A 66 6.14 -8.51 11.03
CA GLY A 66 6.46 -9.13 12.32
C GLY A 66 5.27 -9.78 13.03
N ARG A 67 4.06 -9.48 12.59
CA ARG A 67 2.87 -10.19 13.05
C ARG A 67 2.79 -11.46 12.24
N LYS A 68 3.18 -12.59 12.85
CA LYS A 68 3.09 -13.91 12.22
C LYS A 68 1.70 -14.07 11.61
N GLY A 69 1.60 -13.89 10.30
CA GLY A 69 0.45 -14.35 9.55
C GLY A 69 0.31 -15.85 9.82
N SER A 70 -0.91 -16.36 9.83
CA SER A 70 -1.07 -17.82 9.79
C SER A 70 -0.35 -18.32 8.54
N GLU A 71 0.39 -19.43 8.65
CA GLU A 71 0.98 -20.12 7.48
C GLU A 71 -0.06 -20.37 6.39
N SER A 72 -1.33 -20.56 6.79
CA SER A 72 -2.47 -20.68 5.89
C SER A 72 -2.71 -19.43 5.02
N MET A 73 -2.48 -18.23 5.56
CA MET A 73 -2.65 -16.96 4.85
C MET A 73 -1.56 -16.77 3.79
N GLU A 74 -0.30 -17.01 4.14
CA GLU A 74 0.80 -16.91 3.18
C GLU A 74 0.65 -17.95 2.04
N LYS A 75 0.21 -19.17 2.38
CA LYS A 75 -0.17 -20.19 1.37
C LYS A 75 -1.32 -19.73 0.48
N LEU A 76 -2.31 -19.03 1.02
CA LEU A 76 -3.42 -18.49 0.24
C LEU A 76 -2.95 -17.40 -0.74
N LYS A 77 -2.13 -16.45 -0.28
CA LYS A 77 -1.57 -15.41 -1.15
C LYS A 77 -0.75 -16.01 -2.29
N LEU A 78 0.08 -17.02 -2.01
CA LEU A 78 0.82 -17.76 -3.03
C LEU A 78 -0.11 -18.48 -4.03
N ARG A 79 -1.21 -19.09 -3.57
CA ARG A 79 -2.20 -19.70 -4.47
C ARG A 79 -2.84 -18.67 -5.40
N TYR A 80 -3.21 -17.51 -4.87
CA TYR A 80 -3.79 -16.42 -5.66
C TYR A 80 -2.78 -15.83 -6.64
N PHE A 81 -1.53 -15.63 -6.21
CA PHE A 81 -0.46 -15.21 -7.11
C PHE A 81 -0.23 -16.22 -8.23
N LYS A 82 -0.18 -17.53 -7.93
CA LYS A 82 -0.08 -18.57 -8.96
C LYS A 82 -1.23 -18.51 -9.96
N LYS A 83 -2.46 -18.24 -9.48
CA LYS A 83 -3.64 -18.07 -10.34
C LYS A 83 -3.54 -16.81 -11.19
N SER A 84 -3.08 -15.70 -10.62
CA SER A 84 -2.85 -14.46 -11.35
C SER A 84 -1.85 -14.67 -12.49
N LEU A 85 -0.72 -15.34 -12.24
CA LEU A 85 0.27 -15.68 -13.27
C LEU A 85 -0.36 -16.44 -14.43
N SER A 86 -1.15 -17.47 -14.15
CA SER A 86 -1.82 -18.27 -15.19
C SER A 86 -2.84 -17.45 -16.00
N ARG A 87 -3.65 -16.63 -15.30
CA ARG A 87 -4.74 -15.83 -15.89
C ARG A 87 -4.22 -14.68 -16.76
N LEU A 88 -3.11 -14.11 -16.31
CA LEU A 88 -2.43 -12.98 -16.93
C LEU A 88 -1.32 -13.43 -17.89
N SER A 89 -1.07 -14.73 -17.99
CA SER A 89 -0.01 -15.32 -18.82
C SER A 89 1.38 -14.73 -18.51
N LEU A 90 1.65 -14.49 -17.23
CA LEU A 90 2.91 -13.94 -16.73
C LEU A 90 3.87 -15.05 -16.29
N ARG A 91 5.17 -14.79 -16.41
CA ARG A 91 6.20 -15.59 -15.74
C ARG A 91 6.55 -14.94 -14.40
N TRP A 92 6.63 -15.74 -13.35
CA TRP A 92 6.95 -15.22 -12.01
C TRP A 92 8.32 -14.53 -11.95
N GLN A 93 9.28 -14.97 -12.77
CA GLN A 93 10.60 -14.36 -12.88
C GLN A 93 10.52 -12.92 -13.36
N ASP A 94 9.62 -12.63 -14.30
CA ASP A 94 9.45 -11.28 -14.84
C ASP A 94 8.84 -10.36 -13.77
N CYS A 95 7.90 -10.87 -12.96
CA CYS A 95 7.34 -10.15 -11.83
C CYS A 95 8.41 -9.82 -10.79
N VAL A 96 9.24 -10.81 -10.42
CA VAL A 96 10.35 -10.63 -9.47
C VAL A 96 11.36 -9.62 -9.99
N TYR A 97 11.76 -9.73 -11.26
CA TYR A 97 12.69 -8.81 -11.88
C TYR A 97 12.13 -7.37 -11.89
N LEU A 98 10.86 -7.20 -12.27
CA LEU A 98 10.19 -5.89 -12.29
C LEU A 98 10.20 -5.23 -10.91
N VAL A 99 9.84 -5.99 -9.86
CA VAL A 99 9.80 -5.46 -8.48
C VAL A 99 11.21 -5.17 -7.97
N LYS A 100 12.19 -6.04 -8.26
CA LYS A 100 13.59 -5.83 -7.90
C LYS A 100 14.15 -4.53 -8.51
N GLN A 101 13.83 -4.23 -9.78
CA GLN A 101 14.25 -2.98 -10.44
C GLN A 101 13.61 -1.72 -9.80
N ARG A 102 12.47 -1.87 -9.13
CA ARG A 102 11.73 -0.77 -8.49
C ARG A 102 11.82 -0.81 -6.97
N GLU A 103 12.69 -1.64 -6.40
CA GLU A 103 12.74 -1.89 -4.95
C GLU A 103 12.89 -0.59 -4.17
N LEU A 104 13.88 0.24 -4.53
CA LEU A 104 14.14 1.51 -3.84
C LEU A 104 12.94 2.46 -3.93
N ASP A 105 12.29 2.56 -5.11
CA ASP A 105 11.09 3.37 -5.27
C ASP A 105 9.93 2.88 -4.40
N VAL A 106 9.76 1.56 -4.29
CA VAL A 106 8.73 0.96 -3.43
C VAL A 106 9.04 1.19 -1.96
N ARG A 107 10.31 1.10 -1.55
CA ARG A 107 10.76 1.39 -0.17
C ARG A 107 10.58 2.86 0.18
N ASP A 108 10.88 3.76 -0.75
CA ASP A 108 10.69 5.22 -0.61
C ASP A 108 9.22 5.61 -0.42
N CYS A 109 8.27 4.72 -0.74
CA CYS A 109 6.86 4.95 -0.47
C CYS A 109 6.49 4.81 1.02
N TYR A 110 7.28 4.12 1.83
CA TYR A 110 6.99 3.93 3.25
C TYR A 110 7.64 5.03 4.09
N ALA A 111 6.87 5.66 4.98
CA ALA A 111 7.40 6.61 5.95
C ALA A 111 8.29 5.94 7.02
N GLU A 112 8.04 4.66 7.29
CA GLU A 112 8.84 3.85 8.19
C GLU A 112 10.06 3.29 7.43
N ASP A 113 11.20 3.26 8.11
CA ASP A 113 12.42 2.69 7.53
C ASP A 113 12.25 1.18 7.33
N THR A 114 12.38 0.74 6.08
CA THR A 114 12.32 -0.67 5.70
C THR A 114 13.70 -1.27 5.44
N SER A 115 14.79 -0.51 5.63
CA SER A 115 16.18 -0.91 5.36
C SER A 115 16.60 -2.18 6.10
N GLY A 116 16.02 -2.44 7.27
CA GLY A 116 16.25 -3.66 8.05
C GLY A 116 15.71 -4.95 7.41
N LEU A 117 14.90 -4.86 6.36
CA LEU A 117 14.38 -6.02 5.63
C LEU A 117 15.34 -6.41 4.51
N ASN A 118 15.75 -7.69 4.51
CA ASN A 118 16.50 -8.25 3.40
C ASN A 118 15.75 -8.02 2.08
N THR A 119 16.51 -7.64 1.05
CA THR A 119 15.95 -7.32 -0.26
C THR A 119 15.12 -8.44 -0.85
N ASP A 120 15.60 -9.69 -0.84
CA ASP A 120 14.93 -10.78 -1.54
C ASP A 120 13.59 -11.10 -0.87
N GLU A 121 13.56 -11.06 0.46
CA GLU A 121 12.32 -11.21 1.23
C GLU A 121 11.34 -10.05 1.00
N PHE A 122 11.84 -8.82 0.88
CA PHE A 122 11.01 -7.65 0.57
C PHE A 122 10.41 -7.77 -0.83
N VAL A 123 11.22 -8.12 -1.83
CA VAL A 123 10.77 -8.28 -3.21
C VAL A 123 9.76 -9.41 -3.33
N GLU A 124 10.03 -10.57 -2.71
CA GLU A 124 9.10 -11.70 -2.69
C GLU A 124 7.75 -11.27 -2.10
N MET A 125 7.75 -10.60 -0.95
CA MET A 125 6.54 -10.08 -0.32
C MET A 125 5.76 -9.17 -1.25
N ILE A 126 6.40 -8.15 -1.83
CA ILE A 126 5.74 -7.20 -2.70
C ILE A 126 5.16 -7.88 -3.94
N VAL A 127 5.87 -8.84 -4.55
CA VAL A 127 5.39 -9.60 -5.71
C VAL A 127 4.15 -10.43 -5.36
N VAL A 128 4.23 -11.22 -4.28
CA VAL A 128 3.15 -12.13 -3.86
C VAL A 128 1.93 -11.34 -3.43
N ASP A 129 2.10 -10.28 -2.64
CA ASP A 129 1.01 -9.44 -2.16
C ASP A 129 0.33 -8.66 -3.30
N SER A 130 1.12 -8.11 -4.24
CA SER A 130 0.56 -7.46 -5.43
C SER A 130 -0.23 -8.44 -6.28
N GLY A 131 0.32 -9.63 -6.52
CA GLY A 131 -0.33 -10.68 -7.28
C GLY A 131 -1.63 -11.18 -6.64
N PHE A 132 -1.63 -11.29 -5.30
CA PHE A 132 -2.82 -11.60 -4.51
C PHE A 132 -3.91 -10.55 -4.70
N ILE A 133 -3.59 -9.27 -4.58
CA ILE A 133 -4.55 -8.16 -4.74
C ILE A 133 -5.15 -8.15 -6.15
N VAL A 134 -4.32 -8.33 -7.18
CA VAL A 134 -4.78 -8.38 -8.57
C VAL A 134 -5.77 -9.52 -8.78
N GLU A 135 -5.42 -10.74 -8.38
CA GLU A 135 -6.32 -11.90 -8.53
C GLU A 135 -7.60 -11.71 -7.71
N LEU A 136 -7.50 -11.17 -6.50
CA LEU A 136 -8.65 -10.88 -5.65
C LEU A 136 -9.65 -9.94 -6.34
N PHE A 137 -9.16 -8.85 -6.94
CA PHE A 137 -10.03 -7.92 -7.64
C PHE A 137 -10.64 -8.53 -8.91
N LEU A 138 -9.88 -9.34 -9.64
CA LEU A 138 -10.37 -10.04 -10.82
C LEU A 138 -11.50 -11.02 -10.47
N ARG A 139 -11.32 -11.81 -9.40
CA ARG A 139 -12.35 -12.74 -8.88
C ARG A 139 -13.61 -12.01 -8.43
N ASP A 140 -13.46 -10.89 -7.73
CA ASP A 140 -14.61 -10.10 -7.29
C ASP A 140 -15.41 -9.51 -8.46
N ARG A 141 -14.70 -9.07 -9.51
CA ARG A 141 -15.34 -8.48 -10.69
C ARG A 141 -16.03 -9.53 -11.57
N GLN A 142 -15.45 -10.73 -11.67
CA GLN A 142 -15.87 -11.77 -12.59
C GLN A 142 -16.11 -13.08 -11.82
N PRO A 143 -17.37 -13.41 -11.49
CA PRO A 143 -17.71 -14.64 -10.75
C PRO A 143 -17.18 -15.93 -11.39
N GLY A 144 -17.03 -15.97 -12.72
CA GLY A 144 -16.44 -17.11 -13.43
C GLY A 144 -14.95 -17.35 -13.16
N PHE A 145 -14.29 -16.46 -12.41
CA PHE A 145 -12.90 -16.60 -12.01
C PHE A 145 -12.72 -17.21 -10.61
N ILE A 146 -13.82 -17.36 -9.86
CA ILE A 146 -13.84 -17.98 -8.54
C ILE A 146 -13.71 -19.49 -8.73
N ASP A 147 -12.69 -20.08 -8.11
CA ASP A 147 -12.51 -21.53 -8.12
C ASP A 147 -13.58 -22.19 -7.23
N ALA A 148 -13.99 -23.43 -7.55
CA ALA A 148 -15.03 -24.13 -6.80
C ALA A 148 -14.69 -24.36 -5.31
N ASP A 149 -13.40 -24.37 -4.98
CA ASP A 149 -12.86 -24.51 -3.62
C ASP A 149 -12.51 -23.16 -2.95
N ASP A 150 -12.79 -22.03 -3.62
CA ASP A 150 -12.50 -20.69 -3.09
C ASP A 150 -13.58 -20.21 -2.12
N ASN A 151 -13.40 -20.56 -0.86
CA ASN A 151 -14.23 -20.07 0.24
C ASN A 151 -13.97 -18.60 0.63
N PHE A 152 -13.01 -17.91 -0.01
CA PHE A 152 -12.57 -16.56 0.38
C PHE A 152 -13.36 -15.47 -0.35
N THR A 153 -13.43 -15.52 -1.68
CA THR A 153 -14.13 -14.49 -2.48
C THR A 153 -15.64 -14.70 -2.57
N GLY A 154 -16.09 -15.96 -2.49
CA GLY A 154 -17.51 -16.31 -2.52
C GLY A 154 -18.27 -16.02 -1.22
N ASN A 155 -17.57 -15.78 -0.11
CA ASN A 155 -18.19 -15.53 1.20
C ASN A 155 -18.28 -14.01 1.48
N PRO A 156 -19.50 -13.42 1.61
CA PRO A 156 -19.67 -11.98 1.84
C PRO A 156 -19.01 -11.45 3.11
N THR A 157 -18.95 -12.25 4.17
CA THR A 157 -18.32 -11.88 5.44
C THR A 157 -16.81 -11.82 5.29
N VAL A 158 -16.20 -12.85 4.66
CA VAL A 158 -14.75 -12.87 4.39
C VAL A 158 -14.36 -11.74 3.46
N ARG A 159 -15.15 -11.51 2.39
CA ARG A 159 -14.99 -10.35 1.50
C ARG A 159 -15.00 -9.02 2.27
N SER A 160 -15.91 -8.85 3.23
CA SER A 160 -16.00 -7.64 4.04
C SER A 160 -14.76 -7.43 4.91
N SER A 161 -14.24 -8.50 5.53
CA SER A 161 -13.01 -8.47 6.31
C SER A 161 -11.78 -8.19 5.45
N LEU A 162 -11.69 -8.78 4.25
CA LEU A 162 -10.63 -8.47 3.29
C LEU A 162 -10.65 -7.00 2.88
N SER A 163 -11.84 -6.46 2.56
CA SER A 163 -11.95 -5.05 2.23
C SER A 163 -11.62 -4.13 3.41
N HIS A 164 -11.89 -4.55 4.64
CA HIS A 164 -11.46 -3.80 5.82
C HIS A 164 -9.94 -3.73 5.87
N ASP A 165 -9.27 -4.88 5.79
CA ASP A 165 -7.81 -4.98 5.88
C ASP A 165 -7.10 -4.22 4.76
N LEU A 166 -7.60 -4.31 3.53
CA LEU A 166 -7.02 -3.60 2.37
C LEU A 166 -7.25 -2.08 2.40
N LYS A 167 -8.00 -1.54 3.38
CA LYS A 167 -8.16 -0.09 3.60
C LYS A 167 -7.29 0.45 4.73
N LEU A 168 -6.72 -0.42 5.55
CA LEU A 168 -5.89 0.01 6.66
C LEU A 168 -4.64 0.71 6.11
N LEU A 169 -4.35 1.91 6.63
CA LEU A 169 -3.22 2.74 6.20
C LEU A 169 -1.88 1.99 6.30
N GLU A 170 -1.74 1.16 7.33
CA GLU A 170 -0.53 0.39 7.61
C GLU A 170 -0.42 -0.91 6.79
N ASN A 171 -1.47 -1.28 6.05
CA ASN A 171 -1.57 -2.56 5.34
C ASN A 171 -1.62 -2.36 3.82
N GLN A 172 -0.76 -1.47 3.32
CA GLN A 172 -0.74 -1.03 1.92
C GLN A 172 0.58 -1.40 1.24
N ILE A 173 0.50 -1.51 -0.08
CA ILE A 173 1.63 -1.48 -1.00
C ILE A 173 1.37 -0.39 -2.06
N PRO A 174 2.40 0.17 -2.72
CA PRO A 174 2.19 1.25 -3.67
C PRO A 174 1.34 0.82 -4.87
N MET A 175 0.28 1.57 -5.22
CA MET A 175 -0.54 1.26 -6.40
C MET A 175 0.28 1.17 -7.69
N SER A 176 1.36 1.94 -7.79
CA SER A 176 2.28 1.95 -8.93
C SER A 176 2.91 0.57 -9.20
N ILE A 177 3.19 -0.23 -8.16
CA ILE A 177 3.77 -1.57 -8.36
C ILE A 177 2.71 -2.60 -8.78
N ILE A 178 1.50 -2.48 -8.23
CA ILE A 178 0.35 -3.30 -8.63
C ILE A 178 0.02 -3.04 -10.10
N GLN A 179 -0.05 -1.77 -10.48
CA GLN A 179 -0.30 -1.35 -11.85
C GLN A 179 0.81 -1.83 -12.79
N ALA A 180 2.09 -1.68 -12.43
CA ALA A 180 3.21 -2.14 -13.24
C ALA A 180 3.20 -3.67 -13.47
N LEU A 181 2.74 -4.46 -12.50
CA LEU A 181 2.57 -5.91 -12.66
C LEU A 181 1.36 -6.28 -13.53
N TYR A 182 0.37 -5.38 -13.64
CA TYR A 182 -0.87 -5.60 -14.39
C TYR A 182 -0.86 -5.01 -15.82
N ASP A 183 -0.13 -3.91 -16.03
CA ASP A 183 -0.06 -3.15 -17.29
C ASP A 183 0.37 -3.98 -18.51
N PRO A 184 1.38 -4.87 -18.42
CA PRO A 184 1.77 -5.71 -19.55
C PRO A 184 0.62 -6.54 -20.13
N ILE A 185 -0.48 -6.69 -19.38
CA ILE A 185 -1.66 -7.44 -19.77
C ILE A 185 -2.76 -6.57 -20.40
N LEU A 186 -2.91 -5.31 -19.95
CA LEU A 186 -3.91 -4.38 -20.49
C LEU A 186 -3.70 -4.10 -21.98
N ALA A 187 -2.44 -4.08 -22.42
CA ALA A 187 -2.10 -3.90 -23.83
C ALA A 187 -2.69 -5.00 -24.76
N ASN A 188 -3.05 -6.16 -24.20
CA ASN A 188 -3.45 -7.35 -24.96
C ASN A 188 -4.91 -7.80 -24.72
N LYS A 189 -5.65 -7.18 -23.79
CA LYS A 189 -7.02 -7.57 -23.45
C LYS A 189 -7.85 -6.33 -23.07
N SER A 190 -9.13 -6.28 -23.46
CA SER A 190 -10.11 -5.25 -23.05
C SER A 190 -10.50 -5.35 -21.56
N GLN A 191 -9.52 -5.51 -20.67
CA GLN A 191 -9.74 -5.59 -19.23
C GLN A 191 -9.72 -4.19 -18.61
N PRO A 192 -10.47 -3.97 -17.52
CA PRO A 192 -10.42 -2.73 -16.75
C PRO A 192 -9.05 -2.53 -16.13
N CYS A 193 -8.61 -1.28 -15.97
CA CYS A 193 -7.37 -0.98 -15.25
C CYS A 193 -7.44 -1.36 -13.75
N VAL A 194 -6.29 -1.44 -13.07
CA VAL A 194 -6.26 -1.80 -11.63
C VAL A 194 -7.10 -0.82 -10.80
N LEU A 195 -7.10 0.46 -11.15
CA LEU A 195 -7.90 1.46 -10.46
C LEU A 195 -9.41 1.18 -10.58
N GLU A 196 -9.89 0.81 -11.77
CA GLU A 196 -11.29 0.44 -11.98
C GLU A 196 -11.67 -0.83 -11.21
N LEU A 197 -10.77 -1.82 -11.20
CA LEU A 197 -10.92 -3.05 -10.43
C LEU A 197 -11.00 -2.76 -8.91
N ALA A 198 -10.12 -1.91 -8.39
CA ALA A 198 -10.12 -1.47 -7.00
C ALA A 198 -11.41 -0.72 -6.65
N ILE A 199 -11.83 0.23 -7.49
CA ILE A 199 -13.10 0.96 -7.31
C ILE A 199 -14.28 -0.02 -7.26
N SER A 200 -14.33 -0.99 -8.18
CA SER A 200 -15.36 -2.03 -8.18
C SER A 200 -15.36 -2.83 -6.86
N PHE A 201 -14.17 -3.26 -6.42
CA PHE A 201 -14.02 -4.04 -5.20
C PHE A 201 -14.52 -3.29 -3.96
N PHE A 202 -14.19 -2.00 -3.85
CA PHE A 202 -14.54 -1.18 -2.69
C PHE A 202 -15.93 -0.53 -2.74
N ARG A 203 -16.61 -0.51 -3.91
CA ARG A 203 -17.97 0.07 -4.08
C ARG A 203 -19.00 -0.48 -3.09
N TRP A 204 -18.93 -1.76 -2.75
CA TRP A 204 -19.88 -2.38 -1.82
C TRP A 204 -19.87 -1.71 -0.43
N HIS A 205 -18.70 -1.27 0.03
CA HIS A 205 -18.56 -0.55 1.30
C HIS A 205 -18.96 0.93 1.21
N ASN A 206 -18.76 1.58 0.05
CA ASN A 206 -19.21 2.96 -0.16
C ASN A 206 -20.74 3.08 -0.14
N MET A 207 -21.49 2.04 -0.54
CA MET A 207 -22.95 2.03 -0.39
C MET A 207 -23.40 1.80 1.06
N GLN A 208 -22.64 1.03 1.84
CA GLN A 208 -22.94 0.79 3.27
C GLN A 208 -22.67 2.04 4.12
N SER A 209 -21.66 2.87 3.78
CA SER A 209 -21.44 4.16 4.43
C SER A 209 -22.50 5.19 4.07
N LEU A 210 -22.95 5.23 2.80
CA LEU A 210 -24.07 6.09 2.38
C LEU A 210 -25.40 5.69 3.06
N ARG A 211 -25.66 4.39 3.27
CA ARG A 211 -26.84 3.90 4.00
C ARG A 211 -26.76 4.06 5.52
N ARG A 212 -25.56 4.04 6.11
CA ARG A 212 -25.38 4.34 7.54
C ARG A 212 -25.46 5.83 7.85
N ASN A 213 -25.06 6.69 6.90
CA ASN A 213 -25.12 8.14 7.07
C ASN A 213 -26.56 8.72 7.08
N SER A 214 -27.59 7.95 6.68
CA SER A 214 -28.98 8.33 6.92
C SER A 214 -29.48 8.03 8.33
N CYS A 215 -28.73 7.24 9.13
CA CYS A 215 -29.05 6.91 10.52
C CYS A 215 -27.79 6.87 11.42
N SER A 216 -27.04 7.97 11.50
CA SER A 216 -26.40 8.44 12.74
C SER A 216 -25.49 9.62 12.44
N ASN A 217 -25.82 10.80 12.96
CA ASN A 217 -24.85 11.88 13.12
C ASN A 217 -23.82 11.45 14.17
N LYS A 218 -22.67 10.91 13.75
CA LYS A 218 -21.39 10.97 14.48
C LYS A 218 -20.24 10.47 13.60
N ALA A 219 -19.21 11.32 13.49
CA ALA A 219 -17.83 11.07 13.10
C ALA A 219 -17.45 10.97 11.60
N LYS A 220 -16.84 12.08 11.16
CA LYS A 220 -15.64 12.23 10.31
C LYS A 220 -15.63 11.56 8.93
N SER A 221 -15.94 12.41 7.95
CA SER A 221 -15.51 12.30 6.55
C SER A 221 -14.04 11.87 6.45
N MET A 222 -13.78 10.69 5.90
CA MET A 222 -12.46 10.33 5.36
C MET A 222 -12.61 10.36 3.85
N THR A 223 -12.31 11.53 3.28
CA THR A 223 -12.29 11.72 1.83
C THR A 223 -11.08 10.96 1.28
N PHE A 224 -11.33 10.09 0.31
CA PHE A 224 -10.30 9.34 -0.39
C PHE A 224 -9.41 10.33 -1.16
N SER A 225 -8.15 10.49 -0.74
CA SER A 225 -7.16 11.19 -1.56
C SER A 225 -6.48 10.16 -2.45
N LEU A 226 -7.04 9.91 -3.63
CA LEU A 226 -6.22 9.46 -4.75
C LEU A 226 -5.37 10.65 -5.14
N ALA A 227 -4.13 10.71 -4.67
CA ALA A 227 -3.17 11.69 -5.14
C ALA A 227 -2.80 11.35 -6.59
N THR A 228 -3.65 11.74 -7.55
CA THR A 228 -3.29 11.79 -8.97
C THR A 228 -2.45 13.05 -9.18
N LYS A 229 -1.12 12.94 -9.15
CA LYS A 229 -0.27 13.96 -9.76
C LYS A 229 -0.22 13.71 -11.27
N GLY A 230 -0.90 14.60 -12.01
CA GLY A 230 -0.70 14.98 -13.40
C GLY A 230 -0.16 13.94 -14.40
N CYS A 231 -1.07 13.28 -15.11
CA CYS A 231 -0.84 12.98 -16.53
C CYS A 231 -1.58 14.05 -17.34
N GLU A 232 -0.92 15.17 -17.60
CA GLU A 232 -1.32 16.06 -18.70
C GLU A 232 -0.83 15.43 -20.00
N ASN A 233 -1.75 14.80 -20.74
CA ASN A 233 -1.82 14.86 -22.21
C ASN A 233 -3.10 14.14 -22.68
N PRO A 234 -4.17 14.88 -23.04
CA PRO A 234 -5.35 14.32 -23.65
C PRO A 234 -5.14 14.22 -25.16
N VAL A 235 -4.96 13.01 -25.70
CA VAL A 235 -5.08 12.80 -27.15
C VAL A 235 -6.27 11.88 -27.43
N SER A 236 -7.36 12.56 -27.78
CA SER A 236 -8.61 12.16 -28.41
C SER A 236 -8.93 10.67 -28.55
N CYS A 237 -9.97 10.26 -27.83
CA CYS A 237 -10.92 9.28 -28.37
C CYS A 237 -12.32 9.89 -28.35
N SER A 238 -12.63 10.63 -29.43
CA SER A 238 -13.98 11.07 -29.73
C SER A 238 -14.74 9.88 -30.31
N VAL A 239 -15.71 9.33 -29.56
CA VAL A 239 -16.74 8.47 -30.15
C VAL A 239 -18.06 9.23 -30.07
N THR A 240 -18.43 9.79 -31.21
CA THR A 240 -19.71 10.42 -31.48
C THR A 240 -20.84 9.41 -31.31
N LEU A 241 -21.75 9.67 -30.38
CA LEU A 241 -23.06 9.04 -30.33
C LEU A 241 -23.95 9.66 -31.41
N ALA A 242 -24.43 8.86 -32.36
CA ALA A 242 -25.57 9.22 -33.19
C ALA A 242 -26.40 7.97 -33.54
N ARG A 243 -27.53 7.89 -32.83
CA ARG A 243 -28.84 7.26 -33.13
C ARG A 243 -28.91 5.82 -33.60
#